data_AF-A0A7K4Z8Q5-F1
#
_entry.id   AF-A0A7K4Z8Q5-F1
#
_cell.length_a   1.000
_cell.length_b   1.000
_cell.length_c   1.000
_cell.angle_alpha   90.00
_cell.angle_beta   90.00
_cell.angle_gamma   90.00
#
_symmetry.space_group_name_H-M   'P 1'
#
loop_
_entity.id
_entity.type
_entity.pdbx_description
1 polymer ?
#
loop_
_entity_poly.entity_id
_entity_poly.type
_entity_poly.pdbx_seq_one_letter_code
_entity_poly.pdbx_strand_id
1 'polypeptide(L)'
;CHYKAVIFEASGVFLPSPYKTAADWEAQNCVPAGTVQQAMLSGGENSPSLKYTRGELTAAEFLQELGQQCFEMANVCVPVDSFLSDLIRTEVIKQLPMMVEAVQCIRAEGLKTALLSHSFCLLHEDCSLPLDREHFDVMVESYREGMHKPDPGIYKLCLERLGVQPQESIFLDNSSQNLEAAAQLGIKTVKVSNPETALKELETHLGFPLQGFVPYTCSVRPSAEIPKDRLRKYLETVLGDNPTAPLVLRQFGHGQSTRTYSVKFGDHVLVLKKEPSHSPSPLGPAVRREYRVLKALAEAGVPVPTVLALCEDRSTLGTPFYLMEHCTGHVHSDVSLPTLQPGQRRAVYAAMSQVLAKIHSVDLSAAKLEDLREHGNYIQRQVESWTKEYRATETHVIPAMERLIEWLPLHFPESQKMTVVHGDFRMDNLVFHPDRPEVLAILGWKLSTLGDPISDLANNCMAYFLPPHFNALRGLRQCDLGCLGVPTAEEYSQMYCGHRGVERPENWNFYMAFAFFRLAATLQGLHKHSLAGEEPNHSSPKDTEFVANLAWDFAIKEGFRVFDSLPTTKLLARRYSTWAW
;
A
#
# COMPACT_ATOMS: atom_id res chain seq x y z
N CYS A 1 21.81 0.76 -10.38
CA CYS A 1 22.03 2.17 -10.01
C CYS A 1 23.08 2.21 -8.88
N HIS A 2 24.10 3.07 -8.95
CA HIS A 2 25.07 3.25 -7.86
C HIS A 2 24.66 4.37 -6.87
N TYR A 3 23.66 5.17 -7.25
CA TYR A 3 23.07 6.19 -6.38
C TYR A 3 22.12 5.55 -5.36
N LYS A 4 22.11 6.12 -4.16
CA LYS A 4 21.24 5.73 -3.03
C LYS A 4 20.25 6.83 -2.65
N ALA A 5 20.47 8.08 -3.10
CA ALA A 5 19.56 9.18 -2.78
C ALA A 5 19.42 10.21 -3.91
N VAL A 6 18.27 10.86 -3.95
CA VAL A 6 18.01 12.03 -4.80
C VAL A 6 17.51 13.18 -3.93
N ILE A 7 18.16 14.34 -4.06
CA ILE A 7 17.91 15.56 -3.30
C ILE A 7 17.26 16.57 -4.25
N PHE A 8 16.11 17.08 -3.87
CA PHE A 8 15.33 18.05 -4.65
C PHE A 8 15.39 19.41 -3.99
N GLU A 9 15.62 20.45 -4.80
CA GLU A 9 15.27 21.79 -4.39
C GLU A 9 13.75 21.96 -4.31
N ALA A 10 13.28 22.75 -3.35
CA ALA A 10 11.87 23.11 -3.26
C ALA A 10 11.45 24.08 -4.39
N SER A 11 12.05 25.28 -4.45
CA SER A 11 11.57 26.36 -5.31
C SER A 11 12.03 26.24 -6.76
N GLY A 12 11.08 26.19 -7.70
CA GLY A 12 11.36 26.08 -9.13
C GLY A 12 11.84 24.71 -9.61
N VAL A 13 11.84 23.71 -8.72
CA VAL A 13 12.05 22.30 -9.05
C VAL A 13 10.82 21.49 -8.63
N PHE A 14 10.49 21.46 -7.33
CA PHE A 14 9.31 20.74 -6.83
C PHE A 14 8.05 21.61 -6.80
N LEU A 15 8.22 22.89 -6.48
CA LEU A 15 7.22 23.94 -6.50
C LEU A 15 7.42 24.84 -7.73
N PRO A 16 6.39 25.56 -8.20
CA PRO A 16 6.54 26.60 -9.20
C PRO A 16 7.60 27.62 -8.78
N SER A 17 8.31 28.21 -9.75
CA SER A 17 9.28 29.26 -9.45
C SER A 17 8.55 30.51 -8.93
N PRO A 18 8.96 31.07 -7.78
CA PRO A 18 8.31 32.27 -7.20
C PRO A 18 8.39 33.46 -8.16
N TYR A 19 9.42 33.52 -9.00
CA TYR A 19 9.59 34.59 -10.00
C TYR A 19 8.55 34.54 -11.11
N LYS A 20 8.07 33.35 -11.48
CA LYS A 20 7.00 33.23 -12.48
C LYS A 20 5.67 33.70 -11.90
N THR A 21 5.38 33.30 -10.66
CA THR A 21 4.22 33.79 -9.90
C THR A 21 4.28 35.30 -9.71
N ALA A 22 5.47 35.85 -9.43
CA ALA A 22 5.69 37.29 -9.33
C ALA A 22 5.40 38.02 -10.64
N ALA A 23 5.88 37.53 -11.78
CA ALA A 23 5.60 38.13 -13.08
C ALA A 23 4.10 38.11 -13.43
N ASP A 24 3.41 37.00 -13.16
CA ASP A 24 1.97 36.89 -13.39
C ASP A 24 1.19 37.86 -12.47
N TRP A 25 1.64 38.02 -11.22
CA TRP A 25 1.05 38.94 -10.24
C TRP A 25 1.31 40.42 -10.59
N GLU A 26 2.53 40.76 -11.02
CA GLU A 26 2.90 42.10 -11.49
C GLU A 26 1.99 42.54 -12.65
N ALA A 27 1.77 41.64 -13.61
CA ALA A 27 0.87 41.87 -14.74
C ALA A 27 -0.59 42.10 -14.29
N GLN A 28 -1.07 41.38 -13.28
CA GLN A 28 -2.42 41.53 -12.74
C GLN A 28 -2.59 42.83 -11.93
N ASN A 29 -1.55 43.30 -11.25
CA ASN A 29 -1.59 44.44 -10.34
C ASN A 29 -1.02 45.73 -10.95
N CYS A 30 -0.77 45.76 -12.26
CA CYS A 30 -0.22 46.91 -12.99
C CYS A 30 1.15 47.39 -12.44
N VAL A 31 1.96 46.47 -11.92
CA VAL A 31 3.34 46.73 -11.50
C VAL A 31 4.27 46.48 -12.68
N PRO A 32 5.31 47.32 -12.92
CA PRO A 32 6.27 47.08 -13.99
C PRO A 32 6.93 45.70 -13.86
N ALA A 33 7.04 44.99 -15.00
CA ALA A 33 7.57 43.63 -15.01
C ALA A 33 9.01 43.56 -14.46
N GLY A 34 9.25 42.59 -13.58
CA GLY A 34 10.53 42.34 -12.93
C GLY A 34 10.81 43.19 -11.69
N THR A 35 9.90 44.06 -11.27
CA THR A 35 10.07 44.93 -10.09
C THR A 35 10.28 44.10 -8.82
N VAL A 36 9.42 43.11 -8.57
CA VAL A 36 9.47 42.25 -7.38
C VAL A 36 10.74 41.40 -7.39
N GLN A 37 11.10 40.82 -8.53
CA GLN A 37 12.32 40.02 -8.66
C GLN A 37 13.58 40.88 -8.39
N GLN A 38 13.64 42.07 -8.96
CA GLN A 38 14.78 42.96 -8.75
C GLN A 38 14.83 43.47 -7.31
N ALA A 39 13.70 43.83 -6.69
CA ALA A 39 13.65 44.23 -5.29
C ALA A 39 14.08 43.09 -4.34
N MET A 40 13.73 41.84 -4.66
CA MET A 40 14.19 40.69 -3.87
C MET A 40 15.71 40.47 -3.95
N LEU A 41 16.33 40.78 -5.09
CA LEU A 41 17.76 40.55 -5.35
C LEU A 41 18.65 41.78 -5.10
N SER A 42 18.04 42.96 -4.99
CA SER A 42 18.75 44.23 -4.81
C SER A 42 19.43 44.27 -3.45
N GLY A 43 20.72 44.64 -3.43
CA GLY A 43 21.53 44.71 -2.21
C GLY A 43 22.54 43.58 -2.00
N GLY A 44 22.65 42.61 -2.93
CA GLY A 44 23.65 41.53 -2.85
C GLY A 44 23.48 40.71 -1.57
N GLU A 45 24.54 40.58 -0.75
CA GLU A 45 24.51 39.88 0.55
C GLU A 45 23.56 40.49 1.60
N ASN A 46 23.18 41.76 1.40
CA ASN A 46 22.22 42.49 2.24
C ASN A 46 20.85 42.63 1.59
N SER A 47 20.56 41.83 0.56
CA SER A 47 19.23 41.79 -0.03
C SER A 47 18.17 41.38 1.01
N PRO A 48 16.95 41.94 0.95
CA PRO A 48 15.87 41.58 1.88
C PRO A 48 15.63 40.07 1.92
N SER A 49 15.78 39.41 0.77
CA SER A 49 15.59 37.96 0.64
C SER A 49 16.64 37.15 1.43
N LEU A 50 17.92 37.52 1.36
CA LEU A 50 18.98 36.82 2.09
C LEU A 50 18.90 37.08 3.59
N LYS A 51 18.67 38.34 4.01
CA LYS A 51 18.47 38.67 5.43
C LYS A 51 17.33 37.84 6.03
N TYR A 52 16.22 37.74 5.31
CA TYR A 52 15.09 36.93 5.73
C TYR A 52 15.42 35.43 5.83
N THR A 53 16.12 34.89 4.82
CA THR A 53 16.50 33.48 4.77
C THR A 53 17.47 33.11 5.91
N ARG A 54 18.31 34.06 6.35
CA ARG A 54 19.20 33.92 7.52
C ARG A 54 18.48 34.11 8.87
N GLY A 55 17.18 34.44 8.87
CA GLY A 55 16.40 34.70 10.08
C GLY A 55 16.71 36.06 10.73
N GLU A 56 17.31 37.00 9.99
CA GLU A 56 17.64 38.36 10.47
C GLU A 56 16.44 39.31 10.43
N LEU A 57 15.39 38.97 9.69
CA LEU A 57 14.15 39.76 9.55
C LEU A 57 12.95 38.90 9.91
N THR A 58 11.96 39.51 10.57
CA THR A 58 10.60 38.93 10.70
C THR A 58 9.81 39.08 9.40
N ALA A 59 8.72 38.32 9.25
CA ALA A 59 7.89 38.37 8.03
C ALA A 59 7.37 39.77 7.74
N ALA A 60 6.97 40.50 8.79
CA ALA A 60 6.49 41.87 8.69
C ALA A 60 7.61 42.84 8.24
N GLU A 61 8.81 42.70 8.79
CA GLU A 61 9.96 43.54 8.43
C GLU A 61 10.44 43.27 7.00
N PHE A 62 10.45 42.00 6.57
CA PHE A 62 10.76 41.63 5.20
C PHE A 62 9.77 42.25 4.20
N LEU A 63 8.47 42.19 4.50
CA LEU A 63 7.43 42.79 3.67
C LEU A 63 7.58 44.30 3.56
N GLN A 64 7.90 44.94 4.67
CA GLN A 64 8.12 46.38 4.70
C GLN A 64 9.35 46.77 3.89
N GLU A 65 10.48 46.07 4.04
CA GLU A 65 11.69 46.30 3.23
C GLU A 65 11.43 46.03 1.74
N LEU A 66 10.73 44.95 1.40
CA LEU A 66 10.40 44.60 0.02
C LEU A 66 9.46 45.63 -0.63
N GLY A 67 8.43 46.06 0.10
CA GLY A 67 7.48 47.07 -0.36
C GLY A 67 8.15 48.42 -0.60
N GLN A 68 9.06 48.82 0.29
CA GLN A 68 9.85 50.04 0.16
C GLN A 68 10.76 50.00 -1.08
N GLN A 69 11.46 48.88 -1.30
CA GLN A 69 12.31 48.75 -2.48
C GLN A 69 11.52 48.72 -3.78
N CYS A 70 10.40 47.99 -3.81
CA CYS A 70 9.50 48.00 -4.97
C CYS A 70 8.99 49.43 -5.26
N PHE A 71 8.67 50.21 -4.23
CA PHE A 71 8.25 51.60 -4.37
C PHE A 71 9.36 52.49 -4.93
N GLU A 72 10.59 52.35 -4.42
CA GLU A 72 11.76 53.10 -4.91
C GLU A 72 12.10 52.79 -6.37
N MET A 73 11.87 51.55 -6.80
CA MET A 73 12.20 51.09 -8.15
C MET A 73 11.13 51.45 -9.19
N ALA A 74 9.86 51.23 -8.86
CA ALA A 74 8.75 51.39 -9.81
C ALA A 74 7.96 52.69 -9.62
N ASN A 75 8.19 53.44 -8.52
CA ASN A 75 7.39 54.59 -8.12
C ASN A 75 5.88 54.27 -8.01
N VAL A 76 5.56 53.02 -7.66
CA VAL A 76 4.21 52.50 -7.48
C VAL A 76 4.15 51.80 -6.12
N CYS A 77 3.08 52.05 -5.36
CA CYS A 77 2.84 51.33 -4.11
C CYS A 77 2.46 49.89 -4.44
N VAL A 78 3.32 48.94 -4.05
CA VAL A 78 3.10 47.51 -4.30
C VAL A 78 2.39 46.90 -3.10
N PRO A 79 1.17 46.33 -3.26
CA PRO A 79 0.45 45.66 -2.18
C PRO A 79 1.09 44.31 -1.86
N VAL A 80 2.21 44.35 -1.14
CA VAL A 80 3.05 43.18 -0.82
C VAL A 80 2.31 42.09 -0.01
N ASP A 81 1.33 42.46 0.82
CA ASP A 81 0.49 41.49 1.54
C ASP A 81 -0.39 40.65 0.61
N SER A 82 -0.90 41.26 -0.47
CA SER A 82 -1.66 40.57 -1.51
C SER A 82 -0.76 39.64 -2.33
N PHE A 83 0.45 40.10 -2.66
CA PHE A 83 1.44 39.28 -3.34
C PHE A 83 1.81 38.04 -2.50
N LEU A 84 2.03 38.19 -1.19
CA LEU A 84 2.28 37.05 -0.32
C LEU A 84 1.11 36.07 -0.26
N SER A 85 -0.11 36.59 -0.15
CA SER A 85 -1.30 35.73 -0.09
C SER A 85 -1.45 34.89 -1.36
N ASP A 86 -1.14 35.47 -2.53
CA ASP A 86 -1.17 34.75 -3.81
C ASP A 86 0.04 33.84 -4.02
N LEU A 87 1.22 34.22 -3.55
CA LEU A 87 2.41 33.36 -3.56
C LEU A 87 2.17 32.13 -2.70
N ILE A 88 1.67 32.31 -1.46
CA ILE A 88 1.27 31.21 -0.57
C ILE A 88 0.18 30.38 -1.24
N ARG A 89 -0.93 30.95 -1.73
CA ARG A 89 -1.96 30.15 -2.43
C ARG A 89 -1.41 29.36 -3.61
N THR A 90 -0.47 29.92 -4.37
CA THR A 90 0.07 29.29 -5.58
C THR A 90 1.11 28.22 -5.26
N GLU A 91 1.98 28.46 -4.29
CA GLU A 91 2.98 27.50 -3.79
C GLU A 91 2.34 26.38 -2.96
N VAL A 92 1.26 26.67 -2.23
CA VAL A 92 0.52 25.70 -1.39
C VAL A 92 -0.37 24.78 -2.22
N ILE A 93 -0.91 25.23 -3.36
CA ILE A 93 -1.95 24.48 -4.10
C ILE A 93 -1.40 23.61 -5.25
N LYS A 94 -0.17 23.82 -5.73
CA LYS A 94 0.31 23.14 -6.96
C LYS A 94 1.76 22.66 -6.90
N GLN A 95 2.02 21.60 -6.12
CA GLN A 95 3.19 20.74 -6.40
C GLN A 95 3.16 20.33 -7.88
N LEU A 96 4.31 20.31 -8.55
CA LEU A 96 4.36 19.89 -9.96
C LEU A 96 4.07 18.38 -10.04
N PRO A 97 2.94 17.94 -10.64
CA PRO A 97 2.53 16.54 -10.55
C PRO A 97 3.57 15.54 -11.06
N MET A 98 4.28 15.91 -12.13
CA MET A 98 5.38 15.11 -12.69
C MET A 98 6.58 14.92 -11.75
N MET A 99 6.85 15.91 -10.88
CA MET A 99 7.94 15.83 -9.90
C MET A 99 7.54 14.99 -8.70
N VAL A 100 6.28 15.11 -8.27
CA VAL A 100 5.67 14.21 -7.27
C VAL A 100 5.75 12.76 -7.76
N GLU A 101 5.35 12.52 -9.00
CA GLU A 101 5.40 11.20 -9.65
C GLU A 101 6.84 10.64 -9.70
N ALA A 102 7.81 11.49 -10.04
CA ALA A 102 9.22 11.10 -10.07
C ALA A 102 9.75 10.74 -8.68
N VAL A 103 9.44 11.52 -7.65
CA VAL A 103 9.81 11.23 -6.25
C VAL A 103 9.22 9.89 -5.82
N GLN A 104 7.95 9.64 -6.14
CA GLN A 104 7.29 8.37 -5.83
C GLN A 104 7.95 7.19 -6.56
N CYS A 105 8.33 7.34 -7.83
CA CYS A 105 9.12 6.34 -8.56
C CYS A 105 10.44 6.04 -7.87
N ILE A 106 11.22 7.08 -7.53
CA ILE A 106 12.55 6.95 -6.90
C ILE A 106 12.45 6.18 -5.58
N ARG A 107 11.45 6.52 -4.76
CA ARG A 107 11.18 5.82 -3.48
C ARG A 107 10.80 4.36 -3.70
N ALA A 108 9.98 4.08 -4.72
CA ALA A 108 9.56 2.72 -5.02
C ALA A 108 10.71 1.84 -5.55
N GLU A 109 11.75 2.42 -6.13
CA GLU A 109 13.01 1.72 -6.45
C GLU A 109 13.95 1.57 -5.22
N GLY A 110 13.54 2.06 -4.04
CA GLY A 110 14.29 1.92 -2.79
C GLY A 110 15.35 2.99 -2.55
N LEU A 111 15.38 4.07 -3.35
CA LEU A 111 16.27 5.20 -3.11
C LEU A 111 15.65 6.15 -2.07
N LYS A 112 16.51 6.77 -1.27
CA LYS A 112 16.10 7.84 -0.36
C LYS A 112 15.85 9.13 -1.12
N THR A 113 15.00 9.95 -0.56
CA THR A 113 14.57 11.22 -1.15
C THR A 113 14.67 12.31 -0.10
N ALA A 114 15.28 13.44 -0.46
CA ALA A 114 15.33 14.60 0.42
C ALA A 114 14.82 15.86 -0.28
N LEU A 115 14.25 16.74 0.52
CA LEU A 115 13.98 18.10 0.13
C LEU A 115 15.00 19.01 0.82
N LEU A 116 15.75 19.76 0.03
CA LEU A 116 16.58 20.86 0.48
C LEU A 116 15.83 22.12 0.07
N SER A 117 15.50 23.02 1.00
CA SER A 117 14.63 24.16 0.70
C SER A 117 15.27 25.47 1.14
N HIS A 118 15.22 26.45 0.24
CA HIS A 118 15.50 27.86 0.52
C HIS A 118 14.28 28.65 1.02
N SER A 119 13.12 28.01 1.13
CA SER A 119 11.86 28.75 1.16
C SER A 119 11.69 29.65 2.38
N PHE A 120 11.29 30.89 2.09
CA PHE A 120 10.83 31.94 2.97
C PHE A 120 9.70 31.41 3.87
N CYS A 121 9.85 31.44 5.19
CA CYS A 121 8.76 31.10 6.13
C CYS A 121 7.71 32.21 6.07
N LEU A 122 6.73 32.19 5.17
CA LEU A 122 5.92 33.39 4.95
C LEU A 122 4.80 33.64 5.97
N LEU A 123 4.44 32.71 6.86
CA LEU A 123 3.51 32.97 7.96
C LEU A 123 3.70 32.01 9.16
N HIS A 124 3.79 32.56 10.37
CA HIS A 124 3.73 31.91 11.69
C HIS A 124 4.81 30.86 12.07
N GLU A 125 5.18 30.87 13.35
CA GLU A 125 6.23 30.05 14.01
C GLU A 125 6.06 28.52 13.87
N ASP A 126 4.91 28.04 13.38
CA ASP A 126 4.59 26.60 13.25
C ASP A 126 4.35 26.11 11.80
N CYS A 127 4.65 26.91 10.77
CA CYS A 127 4.40 26.49 9.39
C CYS A 127 5.53 25.61 8.82
N SER A 128 5.33 24.30 8.86
CA SER A 128 5.91 23.42 7.86
C SER A 128 5.30 23.72 6.50
N LEU A 129 6.10 23.76 5.43
CA LEU A 129 5.59 23.72 4.06
C LEU A 129 4.48 22.64 3.97
N PRO A 130 3.33 22.88 3.34
CA PRO A 130 2.29 21.87 3.14
C PRO A 130 2.71 20.91 2.01
N LEU A 131 3.93 20.43 2.12
CA LEU A 131 4.47 19.35 1.35
C LEU A 131 4.12 18.07 2.10
N ASP A 132 3.67 17.09 1.33
CA ASP A 132 3.33 15.79 1.90
C ASP A 132 4.63 15.18 2.42
N ARG A 133 4.84 15.25 3.75
CA ARG A 133 6.08 14.78 4.39
C ARG A 133 6.34 13.31 4.10
N GLU A 134 5.31 12.57 3.69
CA GLU A 134 5.40 11.18 3.27
C GLU A 134 6.29 10.98 2.02
N HIS A 135 6.53 12.03 1.23
CA HIS A 135 7.33 11.97 0.01
C HIS A 135 8.84 12.13 0.24
N PHE A 136 9.29 12.55 1.42
CA PHE A 136 10.72 12.80 1.67
C PHE A 136 11.16 12.15 2.99
N ASP A 137 12.28 11.42 2.96
CA ASP A 137 12.87 10.83 4.17
C ASP A 137 13.53 11.91 5.04
N VAL A 138 14.00 12.97 4.40
CA VAL A 138 14.69 14.09 5.05
C VAL A 138 14.22 15.39 4.43
N MET A 139 13.87 16.35 5.27
CA MET A 139 13.65 17.74 4.87
C MET A 139 14.65 18.62 5.61
N VAL A 140 15.38 19.45 4.87
CA VAL A 140 16.31 20.45 5.41
C VAL A 140 15.84 21.82 4.96
N GLU A 141 15.42 22.61 5.93
CA GLU A 141 14.90 23.97 5.73
C GLU A 141 15.95 24.97 6.21
N SER A 142 16.46 25.81 5.30
CA SER A 142 17.54 26.76 5.58
C SER A 142 17.29 27.64 6.81
N TYR A 143 16.06 28.14 6.97
CA TYR A 143 15.66 28.97 8.10
C TYR A 143 15.83 28.29 9.46
N ARG A 144 15.47 27.00 9.58
CA ARG A 144 15.52 26.28 10.86
C ARG A 144 16.94 25.92 11.28
N GLU A 145 17.81 25.72 10.30
CA GLU A 145 19.19 25.28 10.53
C GLU A 145 20.18 26.46 10.57
N GLY A 146 19.74 27.68 10.21
CA GLY A 146 20.61 28.87 10.14
C GLY A 146 21.68 28.78 9.05
N MET A 147 21.49 27.92 8.05
CA MET A 147 22.42 27.67 6.95
C MET A 147 21.71 27.86 5.61
N HIS A 148 22.37 28.48 4.63
CA HIS A 148 21.81 28.69 3.29
C HIS A 148 22.71 28.06 2.22
N LYS A 149 22.15 27.56 1.12
CA LYS A 149 22.95 27.29 -0.08
C LYS A 149 23.50 28.62 -0.62
N PRO A 150 24.71 28.66 -1.19
CA PRO A 150 25.56 27.53 -1.53
C PRO A 150 26.54 27.07 -0.42
N ASP A 151 26.32 27.40 0.86
CA ASP A 151 27.21 26.96 1.95
C ASP A 151 27.38 25.42 1.94
N PRO A 152 28.61 24.88 1.85
CA PRO A 152 28.88 23.45 1.94
C PRO A 152 28.26 22.74 3.17
N GLY A 153 28.06 23.46 4.28
CA GLY A 153 27.49 22.95 5.52
C GLY A 153 26.08 22.39 5.35
N ILE A 154 25.22 23.05 4.56
CA ILE A 154 23.82 22.63 4.40
C ILE A 154 23.71 21.31 3.63
N TYR A 155 24.57 21.11 2.63
CA TYR A 155 24.63 19.86 1.86
C TYR A 155 25.14 18.71 2.70
N LYS A 156 26.19 18.96 3.52
CA LYS A 156 26.72 17.95 4.45
C LYS A 156 25.68 17.50 5.47
N LEU A 157 24.92 18.44 6.04
CA LEU A 157 23.83 18.14 6.95
C LEU A 157 22.75 17.27 6.30
N CYS A 158 22.37 17.59 5.06
CA CYS A 158 21.40 16.79 4.30
C CYS A 158 21.90 15.36 4.07
N LEU A 159 23.16 15.20 3.65
CA LEU A 159 23.79 13.89 3.43
C LEU A 159 23.92 13.08 4.72
N GLU A 160 24.26 13.72 5.84
CA GLU A 160 24.34 13.09 7.17
C GLU A 160 22.98 12.56 7.61
N ARG A 161 21.92 13.38 7.51
CA ARG A 161 20.55 12.96 7.83
C ARG A 161 20.06 11.83 6.92
N LEU A 162 20.45 11.85 5.65
CA LEU A 162 20.17 10.77 4.70
C LEU A 162 21.00 9.52 4.97
N GLY A 163 22.15 9.63 5.63
CA GLY A 163 23.10 8.54 5.84
C GLY A 163 23.70 8.02 4.54
N VAL A 164 24.06 8.91 3.61
CA VAL A 164 24.64 8.57 2.29
C VAL A 164 25.91 9.37 2.02
N GLN A 165 26.81 8.83 1.19
CA GLN A 165 28.00 9.56 0.75
C GLN A 165 27.67 10.53 -0.39
N PRO A 166 28.42 11.63 -0.57
CA PRO A 166 28.18 12.59 -1.65
C PRO A 166 28.08 11.94 -3.04
N GLN A 167 28.98 11.00 -3.34
CA GLN A 167 29.05 10.31 -4.64
C GLN A 167 27.86 9.36 -4.89
N GLU A 168 27.10 9.05 -3.85
CA GLU A 168 25.90 8.20 -3.91
C GLU A 168 24.61 9.05 -4.05
N SER A 169 24.73 10.36 -4.24
CA SER A 169 23.59 11.29 -4.29
C SER A 169 23.53 12.10 -5.58
N ILE A 170 22.32 12.43 -6.01
CA ILE A 170 22.03 13.37 -7.10
C ILE A 170 21.28 14.57 -6.53
N PHE A 171 21.68 15.80 -6.89
CA PHE A 171 21.02 17.04 -6.50
C PHE A 171 20.41 17.78 -7.70
N LEU A 172 19.13 18.13 -7.59
CA LEU A 172 18.37 18.88 -8.58
C LEU A 172 18.12 20.31 -8.08
N ASP A 173 18.60 21.30 -8.83
CA ASP A 173 18.42 22.73 -8.53
C ASP A 173 18.33 23.53 -9.85
N ASN A 174 17.67 24.67 -9.83
CA ASN A 174 17.63 25.60 -10.96
C ASN A 174 18.79 26.62 -10.95
N SER A 175 19.45 26.81 -9.80
CA SER A 175 20.57 27.72 -9.59
C SER A 175 21.92 27.05 -9.87
N SER A 176 22.63 27.56 -10.87
CA SER A 176 23.98 27.09 -11.21
C SER A 176 24.98 27.20 -10.06
N GLN A 177 24.88 28.26 -9.23
CA GLN A 177 25.79 28.45 -8.09
C GLN A 177 25.62 27.37 -7.02
N ASN A 178 24.38 26.96 -6.76
CA ASN A 178 24.09 25.87 -5.81
C ASN A 178 24.63 24.54 -6.33
N LEU A 179 24.45 24.27 -7.62
CA LEU A 179 24.96 23.06 -8.26
C LEU A 179 26.49 23.01 -8.25
N GLU A 180 27.18 24.13 -8.49
CA GLU A 180 28.64 24.18 -8.42
C GLU A 180 29.16 23.82 -7.02
N ALA A 181 28.55 24.37 -5.97
CA ALA A 181 28.93 24.04 -4.59
C ALA A 181 28.64 22.57 -4.23
N ALA A 182 27.50 22.03 -4.65
CA ALA A 182 27.17 20.61 -4.46
C ALA A 182 28.17 19.70 -5.22
N ALA A 183 28.54 20.07 -6.44
CA ALA A 183 29.50 19.32 -7.26
C ALA A 183 30.91 19.31 -6.65
N GLN A 184 31.34 20.41 -6.01
CA GLN A 184 32.62 20.46 -5.28
C GLN A 184 32.68 19.47 -4.11
N LEU A 185 31.53 19.09 -3.53
CA LEU A 185 31.42 18.06 -2.50
C LEU A 185 31.40 16.63 -3.08
N GLY A 186 31.36 16.48 -4.41
CA GLY A 186 31.25 15.20 -5.09
C GLY A 186 29.81 14.72 -5.32
N ILE A 187 28.82 15.58 -5.12
CA ILE A 187 27.40 15.29 -5.42
C ILE A 187 27.19 15.40 -6.93
N LYS A 188 26.48 14.42 -7.52
CA LYS A 188 26.10 14.52 -8.94
C LYS A 188 24.99 15.57 -9.10
N THR A 189 25.10 16.46 -10.07
CA THR A 189 24.14 17.56 -10.23
C THR A 189 23.34 17.45 -11.53
N VAL A 190 22.08 17.89 -11.48
CA VAL A 190 21.17 18.00 -12.63
C VAL A 190 20.54 19.39 -12.59
N LYS A 191 20.70 20.18 -13.66
CA LYS A 191 20.17 21.55 -13.73
C LYS A 191 18.72 21.55 -14.21
N VAL A 192 17.83 22.06 -13.39
CA VAL A 192 16.40 22.14 -13.72
C VAL A 192 16.11 23.48 -14.40
N SER A 193 16.17 23.49 -15.74
CA SER A 193 15.66 24.61 -16.55
C SER A 193 14.25 24.33 -17.07
N ASN A 194 14.01 23.07 -17.47
CA ASN A 194 12.69 22.52 -17.77
C ASN A 194 12.54 21.18 -17.02
N PRO A 195 11.46 20.97 -16.26
CA PRO A 195 11.18 19.72 -15.56
C PRO A 195 11.28 18.47 -16.45
N GLU A 196 10.78 18.49 -17.68
CA GLU A 196 10.76 17.31 -18.57
C GLU A 196 12.17 16.88 -18.99
N THR A 197 13.02 17.84 -19.34
CA THR A 197 14.40 17.55 -19.76
C THR A 197 15.23 17.10 -18.56
N ALA A 198 15.02 17.71 -17.40
CA ALA A 198 15.71 17.33 -16.16
C ALA A 198 15.33 15.90 -15.72
N LEU A 199 14.06 15.51 -15.85
CA LEU A 199 13.65 14.14 -15.56
C LEU A 199 14.27 13.13 -16.53
N LYS A 200 14.37 13.43 -17.83
CA LYS A 200 15.06 12.55 -18.80
C LYS A 200 16.55 12.38 -18.50
N GLU A 201 17.21 13.46 -18.08
CA GLU A 201 18.61 13.41 -17.63
C GLU A 201 18.73 12.55 -16.35
N LEU A 202 17.82 12.74 -15.40
CA LEU A 202 17.77 11.96 -14.17
C LEU A 202 17.50 10.47 -14.43
N GLU A 203 16.57 10.13 -15.34
CA GLU A 203 16.32 8.76 -15.80
C GLU A 203 17.58 8.10 -16.37
N THR A 204 18.40 8.87 -17.10
CA THR A 204 19.66 8.38 -17.67
C THR A 204 20.69 8.04 -16.58
N HIS A 205 20.72 8.82 -15.50
CA HIS A 205 21.60 8.54 -14.35
C HIS A 205 21.11 7.38 -13.48
N LEU A 206 19.80 7.29 -13.26
CA LEU A 206 19.19 6.28 -12.40
C LEU A 206 19.04 4.92 -13.10
N GLY A 207 18.85 4.92 -14.42
CA GLY A 207 18.69 3.72 -15.24
C GLY A 207 17.28 3.12 -15.21
N PHE A 208 16.27 3.90 -14.81
CA PHE A 208 14.86 3.52 -14.81
C PHE A 208 13.95 4.71 -15.12
N PRO A 209 12.73 4.48 -15.67
CA PRO A 209 11.79 5.55 -16.00
C PRO A 209 11.17 6.18 -14.74
N LEU A 210 10.99 7.49 -14.77
CA LEU A 210 10.40 8.32 -13.71
C LEU A 210 8.97 8.77 -14.02
N GLN A 211 8.41 8.31 -15.13
CA GLN A 211 7.04 8.57 -15.56
C GLN A 211 6.24 7.27 -15.66
N GLY A 212 4.91 7.38 -15.52
CA GLY A 212 4.00 6.24 -15.50
C GLY A 212 4.02 5.50 -14.16
N PHE A 213 4.24 6.22 -13.06
CA PHE A 213 4.16 5.65 -11.72
C PHE A 213 2.77 5.12 -11.47
N VAL A 214 2.74 3.92 -10.90
CA VAL A 214 1.53 3.38 -10.28
C VAL A 214 1.91 3.07 -8.83
N PRO A 215 1.13 3.53 -7.83
CA PRO A 215 1.40 3.22 -6.43
C PRO A 215 1.70 1.73 -6.21
N TYR A 216 2.64 1.45 -5.30
CA TYR A 216 3.08 0.10 -4.95
C TYR A 216 3.84 -0.67 -6.06
N THR A 217 4.31 0.02 -7.13
CA THR A 217 5.09 -0.60 -8.22
C THR A 217 6.54 -0.13 -8.28
N CYS A 218 7.45 -1.06 -8.58
CA CYS A 218 8.86 -0.83 -8.87
C CYS A 218 9.22 -1.30 -10.28
N SER A 219 10.49 -1.18 -10.66
CA SER A 219 11.00 -1.65 -11.93
C SER A 219 10.91 -3.18 -12.02
N VAL A 220 10.63 -3.67 -13.22
CA VAL A 220 10.55 -5.12 -13.47
C VAL A 220 11.91 -5.75 -13.18
N ARG A 221 11.93 -6.73 -12.27
CA ARG A 221 13.15 -7.46 -11.90
C ARG A 221 13.71 -8.17 -13.14
N PRO A 222 15.04 -8.25 -13.31
CA PRO A 222 15.66 -8.93 -14.45
C PRO A 222 15.22 -10.39 -14.63
N SER A 223 15.00 -11.11 -13.52
CA SER A 223 14.52 -12.50 -13.55
C SER A 223 13.06 -12.67 -13.96
N ALA A 224 12.31 -11.56 -14.08
CA ALA A 224 10.88 -11.52 -14.33
C ALA A 224 10.53 -10.67 -15.57
N GLU A 225 11.49 -10.48 -16.48
CA GLU A 225 11.35 -9.64 -17.67
C GLU A 225 10.25 -10.12 -18.61
N ILE A 226 9.47 -9.16 -19.13
CA ILE A 226 8.36 -9.43 -20.04
C ILE A 226 8.77 -9.01 -21.46
N PRO A 227 8.63 -9.89 -22.47
CA PRO A 227 8.86 -9.55 -23.87
C PRO A 227 7.91 -8.45 -24.36
N LYS A 228 8.38 -7.18 -24.35
CA LYS A 228 7.58 -5.99 -24.65
C LYS A 228 6.92 -6.04 -26.04
N ASP A 229 7.63 -6.55 -27.05
CA ASP A 229 7.10 -6.61 -28.42
C ASP A 229 5.96 -7.60 -28.56
N ARG A 230 6.03 -8.75 -27.89
CA ARG A 230 4.96 -9.75 -27.90
C ARG A 230 3.76 -9.28 -27.10
N LEU A 231 4.01 -8.64 -25.95
CA LEU A 231 2.94 -8.04 -25.16
C LEU A 231 2.23 -6.93 -25.94
N ARG A 232 2.97 -6.04 -26.63
CA ARG A 232 2.41 -4.98 -27.47
C ARG A 232 1.43 -5.54 -28.50
N LYS A 233 1.85 -6.53 -29.30
CA LYS A 233 0.99 -7.18 -30.31
C LYS A 233 -0.28 -7.76 -29.71
N TYR A 234 -0.16 -8.36 -28.53
CA TYR A 234 -1.32 -8.89 -27.81
C TYR A 234 -2.26 -7.78 -27.34
N LEU A 235 -1.73 -6.68 -26.80
CA LEU A 235 -2.52 -5.52 -26.37
C LEU A 235 -3.23 -4.82 -27.54
N GLU A 236 -2.58 -4.70 -28.70
CA GLU A 236 -3.20 -4.19 -29.93
C GLU A 236 -4.43 -5.04 -30.34
N THR A 237 -4.32 -6.36 -30.19
CA THR A 237 -5.44 -7.27 -30.48
C THR A 237 -6.59 -7.13 -29.49
N VAL A 238 -6.29 -6.89 -28.21
CA VAL A 238 -7.30 -6.84 -27.13
C VAL A 238 -7.97 -5.47 -27.01
N LEU A 239 -7.22 -4.39 -27.16
CA LEU A 239 -7.68 -3.01 -26.95
C LEU A 239 -7.96 -2.25 -28.27
N GLY A 240 -7.55 -2.80 -29.40
CA GLY A 240 -7.61 -2.15 -30.72
C GLY A 240 -6.26 -1.59 -31.19
N ASP A 241 -6.16 -1.34 -32.49
CA ASP A 241 -4.92 -0.91 -33.14
C ASP A 241 -4.47 0.50 -32.69
N ASN A 242 -3.46 0.56 -31.83
CA ASN A 242 -2.71 1.79 -31.53
C ASN A 242 -1.20 1.51 -31.50
N PRO A 243 -0.57 1.28 -32.67
CA PRO A 243 0.81 0.79 -32.76
C PRO A 243 1.85 1.77 -32.21
N THR A 244 1.51 3.05 -32.15
CA THR A 244 2.36 4.14 -31.64
C THR A 244 2.22 4.39 -30.14
N ALA A 245 1.31 3.69 -29.45
CA ALA A 245 1.10 3.91 -28.02
C ALA A 245 2.38 3.59 -27.21
N PRO A 246 2.76 4.46 -26.24
CA PRO A 246 3.84 4.16 -25.33
C PRO A 246 3.44 2.98 -24.43
N LEU A 247 4.36 2.02 -24.24
CA LEU A 247 4.20 0.87 -23.36
C LEU A 247 5.16 1.00 -22.17
N VAL A 248 4.62 1.23 -20.99
CA VAL A 248 5.39 1.26 -19.73
C VAL A 248 4.99 0.06 -18.88
N LEU A 249 6.00 -0.67 -18.42
CA LEU A 249 5.83 -1.84 -17.56
C LEU A 249 6.47 -1.59 -16.21
N ARG A 250 5.70 -1.81 -15.15
CA ARG A 250 6.18 -1.81 -13.76
C ARG A 250 5.72 -3.08 -13.07
N GLN A 251 6.42 -3.51 -12.03
CA GLN A 251 6.10 -4.71 -11.26
C GLN A 251 5.59 -4.30 -9.88
N PHE A 252 4.54 -4.95 -9.37
CA PHE A 252 4.10 -4.69 -8.00
C PHE A 252 5.13 -5.22 -6.99
N GLY A 253 5.59 -4.36 -6.09
CA GLY A 253 6.79 -4.59 -5.26
C GLY A 253 6.53 -5.21 -3.88
N HIS A 254 5.31 -5.09 -3.35
CA HIS A 254 4.96 -5.61 -2.02
C HIS A 254 4.28 -6.98 -2.08
N GLY A 255 4.71 -7.91 -1.21
CA GLY A 255 4.09 -9.23 -0.98
C GLY A 255 4.55 -10.38 -1.89
N GLN A 256 3.84 -11.51 -1.82
CA GLN A 256 4.06 -12.72 -2.66
C GLN A 256 3.73 -12.50 -4.18
N SER A 257 3.48 -11.25 -4.57
CA SER A 257 2.93 -10.78 -5.84
C SER A 257 3.98 -10.52 -6.92
N THR A 258 5.12 -11.23 -6.89
CA THR A 258 6.22 -11.11 -7.86
C THR A 258 5.82 -11.37 -9.33
N ARG A 259 4.56 -11.70 -9.59
CA ARG A 259 3.99 -12.09 -10.89
C ARG A 259 2.86 -11.17 -11.35
N THR A 260 2.70 -10.03 -10.71
CA THR A 260 1.69 -9.02 -11.03
C THR A 260 2.39 -7.76 -11.51
N TYR A 261 1.93 -7.23 -12.65
CA TYR A 261 2.58 -6.13 -13.36
C TYR A 261 1.56 -5.05 -13.68
N SER A 262 1.96 -3.80 -13.51
CA SER A 262 1.24 -2.65 -14.08
C SER A 262 1.68 -2.47 -15.53
N VAL A 263 0.70 -2.34 -16.41
CA VAL A 263 0.87 -2.18 -17.86
C VAL A 263 0.16 -0.91 -18.27
N LYS A 264 0.92 0.15 -18.55
CA LYS A 264 0.40 1.38 -19.16
C LYS A 264 0.59 1.29 -20.67
N PHE A 265 -0.51 1.32 -21.42
CA PHE A 265 -0.54 1.25 -22.88
C PHE A 265 -1.44 2.36 -23.44
N GLY A 266 -0.82 3.44 -23.91
CA GLY A 266 -1.56 4.67 -24.25
C GLY A 266 -2.24 5.25 -23.01
N ASP A 267 -3.56 5.47 -23.09
CA ASP A 267 -4.38 5.97 -21.98
C ASP A 267 -4.88 4.86 -21.04
N HIS A 268 -4.66 3.59 -21.40
CA HIS A 268 -5.08 2.46 -20.58
C HIS A 268 -4.03 2.10 -19.52
N VAL A 269 -4.47 1.95 -18.27
CA VAL A 269 -3.68 1.37 -17.18
C VAL A 269 -4.30 0.04 -16.80
N LEU A 270 -3.56 -1.04 -17.02
CA LEU A 270 -3.99 -2.41 -16.79
C LEU A 270 -3.13 -3.09 -15.75
N VAL A 271 -3.65 -4.17 -15.18
CA VAL A 271 -2.88 -5.12 -14.38
C VAL A 271 -2.78 -6.44 -15.14
N LEU A 272 -1.55 -6.90 -15.32
CA LEU A 272 -1.22 -8.19 -15.93
C LEU A 272 -0.78 -9.15 -14.83
N LYS A 273 -1.46 -10.31 -14.74
CA LYS A 273 -1.11 -11.36 -13.78
C LYS A 273 -0.68 -12.63 -14.49
N LYS A 274 0.56 -13.07 -14.24
CA LYS A 274 1.16 -14.28 -14.85
C LYS A 274 1.05 -15.50 -13.95
N GLU A 275 0.95 -16.65 -14.58
CA GLU A 275 1.06 -17.93 -13.90
C GLU A 275 2.53 -18.21 -13.46
N PRO A 276 2.76 -18.91 -12.32
CA PRO A 276 4.09 -19.36 -11.94
C PRO A 276 4.74 -20.26 -13.00
N SER A 277 6.04 -20.09 -13.26
CA SER A 277 6.81 -20.91 -14.21
C SER A 277 6.85 -22.40 -13.85
N HIS A 278 6.66 -22.73 -12.56
CA HIS A 278 6.59 -24.09 -12.03
C HIS A 278 5.29 -24.23 -11.24
N SER A 279 4.21 -24.70 -11.88
CA SER A 279 3.00 -25.11 -11.16
C SER A 279 2.55 -26.48 -11.64
N PRO A 280 2.74 -27.53 -10.82
CA PRO A 280 2.06 -28.80 -11.00
C PRO A 280 0.75 -28.76 -10.20
N SER A 281 -0.21 -27.91 -10.59
CA SER A 281 -1.54 -27.95 -9.97
C SER A 281 -2.44 -28.98 -10.68
N PRO A 282 -2.99 -29.98 -9.98
CA PRO A 282 -3.93 -30.94 -10.54
C PRO A 282 -5.31 -30.34 -10.90
N LEU A 283 -5.61 -29.11 -10.45
CA LEU A 283 -6.88 -28.41 -10.68
C LEU A 283 -6.90 -27.52 -11.93
N GLY A 284 -5.86 -27.61 -12.78
CA GLY A 284 -5.67 -26.75 -13.96
C GLY A 284 -4.98 -25.41 -13.63
N PRO A 285 -4.71 -24.58 -14.66
CA PRO A 285 -3.92 -23.36 -14.51
C PRO A 285 -4.56 -22.39 -13.50
N ALA A 286 -3.82 -21.96 -12.47
CA ALA A 286 -4.34 -21.13 -11.37
C ALA A 286 -4.93 -19.80 -11.88
N VAL A 287 -4.33 -19.26 -12.94
CA VAL A 287 -4.77 -18.03 -13.64
C VAL A 287 -6.14 -18.20 -14.31
N ARG A 288 -6.42 -19.36 -14.93
CA ARG A 288 -7.72 -19.61 -15.59
C ARG A 288 -8.87 -19.61 -14.59
N ARG A 289 -8.68 -20.30 -13.46
CA ARG A 289 -9.68 -20.34 -12.38
C ARG A 289 -9.95 -18.94 -11.84
N GLU A 290 -8.87 -18.21 -11.54
CA GLU A 290 -8.99 -16.84 -11.02
C GLU A 290 -9.72 -15.91 -11.99
N TYR A 291 -9.36 -15.92 -13.28
CA TYR A 291 -10.04 -15.14 -14.32
C TYR A 291 -11.55 -15.46 -14.37
N ARG A 292 -11.90 -16.74 -14.32
CA ARG A 292 -13.31 -17.17 -14.35
C ARG A 292 -14.08 -16.71 -13.13
N VAL A 293 -13.51 -16.84 -11.94
CA VAL A 293 -14.12 -16.39 -10.68
C VAL A 293 -14.32 -14.88 -10.72
N LEU A 294 -13.29 -14.10 -11.07
CA LEU A 294 -13.38 -12.64 -11.19
C LEU A 294 -14.48 -12.22 -12.17
N LYS A 295 -14.53 -12.85 -13.36
CA LYS A 295 -15.56 -12.55 -14.36
C LYS A 295 -16.98 -12.78 -13.83
N ALA A 296 -17.21 -13.95 -13.22
CA ALA A 296 -18.52 -14.32 -12.70
C ALA A 296 -18.94 -13.41 -11.53
N LEU A 297 -18.00 -13.01 -10.68
CA LEU A 297 -18.26 -12.11 -9.56
C LEU A 297 -18.59 -10.68 -10.02
N ALA A 298 -17.87 -10.18 -11.04
CA ALA A 298 -18.17 -8.89 -11.64
C ALA A 298 -19.58 -8.87 -12.25
N GLU A 299 -19.96 -9.93 -12.98
CA GLU A 299 -21.30 -10.10 -13.55
C GLU A 299 -22.40 -10.21 -12.47
N ALA A 300 -22.06 -10.80 -11.30
CA ALA A 300 -22.93 -10.85 -10.13
C ALA A 300 -22.94 -9.54 -9.31
N GLY A 301 -22.23 -8.51 -9.77
CA GLY A 301 -22.17 -7.18 -9.16
C GLY A 301 -21.24 -7.07 -7.94
N VAL A 302 -20.44 -8.08 -7.63
CA VAL A 302 -19.42 -7.99 -6.58
C VAL A 302 -18.31 -7.02 -7.04
N PRO A 303 -17.85 -6.07 -6.19
CA PRO A 303 -16.81 -5.12 -6.58
C PRO A 303 -15.47 -5.84 -6.70
N VAL A 304 -15.14 -6.29 -7.90
CA VAL A 304 -13.86 -6.90 -8.28
C VAL A 304 -13.32 -6.19 -9.52
N PRO A 305 -12.01 -6.22 -9.77
CA PRO A 305 -11.45 -5.64 -11.00
C PRO A 305 -12.06 -6.30 -12.25
N THR A 306 -12.46 -5.48 -13.23
CA THR A 306 -12.97 -5.97 -14.51
C THR A 306 -11.86 -6.73 -15.24
N VAL A 307 -12.07 -8.02 -15.49
CA VAL A 307 -11.14 -8.81 -16.30
C VAL A 307 -11.43 -8.61 -17.78
N LEU A 308 -10.39 -8.31 -18.56
CA LEU A 308 -10.50 -7.95 -19.98
C LEU A 308 -10.24 -9.15 -20.88
N ALA A 309 -9.11 -9.82 -20.69
CA ALA A 309 -8.69 -10.91 -21.58
C ALA A 309 -7.86 -11.97 -20.84
N LEU A 310 -8.02 -13.23 -21.24
CA LEU A 310 -7.22 -14.37 -20.80
C LEU A 310 -6.39 -14.87 -21.99
N CYS A 311 -5.07 -14.91 -21.83
CA CYS A 311 -4.15 -15.51 -22.79
C CYS A 311 -3.63 -16.83 -22.26
N GLU A 312 -3.97 -17.92 -22.94
CA GLU A 312 -3.50 -19.27 -22.61
C GLU A 312 -2.31 -19.70 -23.47
N ASP A 313 -2.04 -18.96 -24.54
CA ASP A 313 -0.94 -19.22 -25.44
C ASP A 313 0.40 -18.84 -24.79
N ARG A 314 1.14 -19.89 -24.41
CA ARG A 314 2.47 -19.78 -23.83
C ARG A 314 3.50 -19.17 -24.78
N SER A 315 3.24 -19.14 -26.09
CA SER A 315 4.15 -18.50 -27.06
C SER A 315 4.27 -16.98 -26.83
N THR A 316 3.23 -16.36 -26.25
CA THR A 316 3.19 -14.91 -26.02
C THR A 316 4.20 -14.49 -24.95
N LEU A 317 4.01 -14.94 -23.70
CA LEU A 317 4.83 -14.53 -22.54
C LEU A 317 5.46 -15.69 -21.77
N GLY A 318 5.53 -16.90 -22.35
CA GLY A 318 6.08 -18.11 -21.71
C GLY A 318 5.13 -18.84 -20.76
N THR A 319 4.22 -18.12 -20.10
CA THR A 319 3.19 -18.68 -19.22
C THR A 319 1.82 -18.03 -19.50
N PRO A 320 0.71 -18.74 -19.23
CA PRO A 320 -0.63 -18.14 -19.27
C PRO A 320 -0.72 -16.90 -18.37
N PHE A 321 -1.52 -15.94 -18.79
CA PHE A 321 -1.75 -14.70 -18.05
C PHE A 321 -3.13 -14.14 -18.36
N TYR A 322 -3.62 -13.26 -17.49
CA TYR A 322 -4.81 -12.45 -17.78
C TYR A 322 -4.53 -10.97 -17.56
N LEU A 323 -5.35 -10.15 -18.22
CA LEU A 323 -5.39 -8.70 -18.08
C LEU A 323 -6.67 -8.29 -17.37
N MET A 324 -6.56 -7.33 -16.46
CA MET A 324 -7.69 -6.68 -15.80
C MET A 324 -7.46 -5.17 -15.74
N GLU A 325 -8.53 -4.42 -15.51
CA GLU A 325 -8.45 -2.98 -15.27
C GLU A 325 -7.68 -2.67 -13.99
N HIS A 326 -6.94 -1.56 -13.99
CA HIS A 326 -6.34 -1.02 -12.78
C HIS A 326 -7.38 -0.23 -11.97
N CYS A 327 -7.72 -0.72 -10.78
CA CYS A 327 -8.62 -0.03 -9.85
C CYS A 327 -7.84 1.00 -9.02
N THR A 328 -8.02 2.28 -9.32
CA THR A 328 -7.38 3.38 -8.55
C THR A 328 -8.14 3.63 -7.26
N GLY A 329 -7.46 3.51 -6.12
CA GLY A 329 -8.03 3.76 -4.79
C GLY A 329 -6.99 3.57 -3.67
N HIS A 330 -7.46 3.55 -2.43
CA HIS A 330 -6.60 3.41 -1.24
C HIS A 330 -6.63 1.97 -0.71
N VAL A 331 -5.46 1.45 -0.35
CA VAL A 331 -5.33 0.16 0.33
C VAL A 331 -4.83 0.39 1.74
N HIS A 332 -5.55 -0.12 2.73
CA HIS A 332 -5.16 0.00 4.14
C HIS A 332 -4.39 -1.26 4.58
N SER A 333 -3.09 -1.12 4.83
CA SER A 333 -2.25 -2.19 5.37
C SER A 333 -2.37 -2.33 6.89
N ASP A 334 -2.66 -1.22 7.58
CA ASP A 334 -2.88 -1.19 9.03
C ASP A 334 -4.37 -1.27 9.35
N VAL A 335 -4.77 -2.34 10.04
CA VAL A 335 -6.15 -2.61 10.47
C VAL A 335 -6.64 -1.61 11.54
N SER A 336 -5.76 -0.87 12.21
CA SER A 336 -6.16 0.18 13.15
C SER A 336 -6.59 1.49 12.47
N LEU A 337 -6.34 1.63 11.16
CA LEU A 337 -6.71 2.78 10.33
C LEU A 337 -6.31 4.13 10.95
N PRO A 338 -5.02 4.34 11.28
CA PRO A 338 -4.58 5.45 12.12
C PRO A 338 -4.86 6.83 11.51
N THR A 339 -4.89 6.94 10.18
CA THR A 339 -5.13 8.18 9.43
C THR A 339 -6.60 8.62 9.43
N LEU A 340 -7.52 7.74 9.84
CA LEU A 340 -8.96 8.01 9.84
C LEU A 340 -9.46 8.41 11.22
N GLN A 341 -10.51 9.23 11.26
CA GLN A 341 -11.23 9.56 12.49
C GLN A 341 -12.08 8.37 12.97
N PRO A 342 -12.37 8.24 14.29
CA PRO A 342 -13.09 7.08 14.83
C PRO A 342 -14.40 6.74 14.11
N GLY A 343 -15.22 7.74 13.76
CA GLY A 343 -16.47 7.52 13.02
C GLY A 343 -16.27 6.98 11.60
N GLN A 344 -15.17 7.37 10.93
CA GLN A 344 -14.81 6.86 9.61
C GLN A 344 -14.33 5.42 9.67
N ARG A 345 -13.61 5.03 10.72
CA ARG A 345 -13.12 3.64 10.90
C ARG A 345 -14.28 2.65 10.96
N ARG A 346 -15.33 2.93 11.75
CA ARG A 346 -16.51 2.06 11.81
C ARG A 346 -17.20 1.91 10.45
N ALA A 347 -17.27 2.98 9.67
CA ALA A 347 -17.85 2.94 8.32
C ALA A 347 -17.03 2.08 7.35
N VAL A 348 -15.69 2.15 7.41
CA VAL A 348 -14.80 1.29 6.63
C VAL A 348 -15.01 -0.20 6.96
N TYR A 349 -15.10 -0.54 8.25
CA TYR A 349 -15.41 -1.91 8.68
C TYR A 349 -16.81 -2.37 8.25
N ALA A 350 -17.81 -1.48 8.30
CA ALA A 350 -19.15 -1.79 7.79
C ALA A 350 -19.11 -2.11 6.29
N ALA A 351 -18.43 -1.29 5.49
CA ALA A 351 -18.25 -1.52 4.06
C ALA A 351 -17.52 -2.84 3.76
N MET A 352 -16.48 -3.16 4.53
CA MET A 352 -15.77 -4.45 4.45
C MET A 352 -16.71 -5.63 4.72
N SER A 353 -17.54 -5.56 5.77
CA SER A 353 -18.50 -6.63 6.10
C SER A 353 -19.59 -6.78 5.03
N GLN A 354 -20.03 -5.67 4.44
CA GLN A 354 -21.05 -5.64 3.39
C GLN A 354 -20.55 -6.33 2.12
N VAL A 355 -19.32 -6.05 1.68
CA VAL A 355 -18.78 -6.71 0.48
C VAL A 355 -18.47 -8.18 0.71
N LEU A 356 -18.01 -8.57 1.91
CA LEU A 356 -17.86 -9.98 2.27
C LEU A 356 -19.21 -10.71 2.19
N ALA A 357 -20.26 -10.10 2.73
CA ALA A 357 -21.61 -10.63 2.63
C ALA A 357 -22.09 -10.73 1.17
N LYS A 358 -21.71 -9.77 0.31
CA LYS A 358 -22.03 -9.76 -1.12
C LYS A 358 -21.38 -10.94 -1.85
N ILE A 359 -20.09 -11.21 -1.63
CA ILE A 359 -19.39 -12.39 -2.18
C ILE A 359 -20.15 -13.66 -1.83
N HIS A 360 -20.49 -13.81 -0.56
CA HIS A 360 -21.12 -15.02 -0.07
C HIS A 360 -22.61 -15.15 -0.43
N SER A 361 -23.21 -14.11 -1.02
CA SER A 361 -24.61 -14.09 -1.48
C SER A 361 -24.75 -14.31 -2.99
N VAL A 362 -23.63 -14.53 -3.70
CA VAL A 362 -23.64 -14.85 -5.13
C VAL A 362 -24.37 -16.17 -5.38
N ASP A 363 -25.31 -16.14 -6.31
CA ASP A 363 -25.99 -17.35 -6.81
C ASP A 363 -25.01 -18.13 -7.71
N LEU A 364 -24.57 -19.29 -7.20
CA LEU A 364 -23.60 -20.14 -7.89
C LEU A 364 -24.11 -20.67 -9.24
N SER A 365 -25.42 -20.88 -9.35
CA SER A 365 -26.05 -21.41 -10.56
C SER A 365 -26.11 -20.33 -11.64
N ALA A 366 -26.60 -19.15 -11.27
CA ALA A 366 -26.63 -17.98 -12.15
C ALA A 366 -25.22 -17.57 -12.61
N ALA A 367 -24.24 -17.64 -11.69
CA ALA A 367 -22.84 -17.34 -11.95
C ALA A 367 -22.08 -18.46 -12.70
N LYS A 368 -22.71 -19.62 -12.93
CA LYS A 368 -22.10 -20.81 -13.56
C LYS A 368 -20.79 -21.22 -12.89
N LEU A 369 -20.76 -21.22 -11.55
CA LEU A 369 -19.61 -21.60 -10.74
C LEU A 369 -19.78 -22.98 -10.09
N GLU A 370 -20.92 -23.65 -10.27
CA GLU A 370 -21.21 -24.94 -9.62
C GLU A 370 -20.22 -26.06 -9.95
N ASP A 371 -19.57 -26.01 -11.11
CA ASP A 371 -18.55 -26.98 -11.53
C ASP A 371 -17.20 -26.79 -10.82
N LEU A 372 -17.01 -25.69 -10.08
CA LEU A 372 -15.90 -25.55 -9.12
C LEU A 372 -16.14 -26.36 -7.84
N ARG A 373 -17.30 -27.00 -7.71
CA ARG A 373 -17.61 -27.84 -6.55
C ARG A 373 -16.72 -29.06 -6.55
N GLU A 374 -15.87 -29.13 -5.54
CA GLU A 374 -15.10 -30.32 -5.24
C GLU A 374 -15.96 -31.29 -4.38
N HIS A 375 -15.74 -32.59 -4.55
CA HIS A 375 -16.52 -33.63 -3.88
C HIS A 375 -16.19 -33.67 -2.39
N GLY A 376 -17.21 -33.78 -1.52
CA GLY A 376 -17.06 -33.94 -0.07
C GLY A 376 -17.18 -32.64 0.74
N ASN A 377 -17.09 -32.77 2.05
CA ASN A 377 -17.24 -31.67 3.02
C ASN A 377 -16.06 -30.67 2.92
N TYR A 378 -16.34 -29.36 2.79
CA TYR A 378 -15.31 -28.35 2.55
C TYR A 378 -14.32 -28.25 3.72
N ILE A 379 -14.83 -28.12 4.95
CA ILE A 379 -14.00 -27.97 6.15
C ILE A 379 -13.13 -29.21 6.35
N GLN A 380 -13.70 -30.41 6.17
CA GLN A 380 -12.95 -31.66 6.27
C GLN A 380 -11.76 -31.68 5.31
N ARG A 381 -11.98 -31.38 4.03
CA ARG A 381 -10.92 -31.38 3.00
C ARG A 381 -9.85 -30.35 3.30
N GLN A 382 -10.23 -29.19 3.82
CA GLN A 382 -9.27 -28.18 4.25
C GLN A 382 -8.44 -28.69 5.43
N VAL A 383 -9.06 -29.26 6.47
CA VAL A 383 -8.33 -29.80 7.63
C VAL A 383 -7.35 -30.90 7.22
N GLU A 384 -7.77 -31.83 6.37
CA GLU A 384 -6.89 -32.88 5.82
C GLU A 384 -5.72 -32.29 5.03
N SER A 385 -6.00 -31.33 4.14
CA SER A 385 -4.98 -30.69 3.29
C SER A 385 -3.95 -29.92 4.11
N TRP A 386 -4.40 -29.08 5.06
CA TRP A 386 -3.52 -28.30 5.92
C TRP A 386 -2.74 -29.15 6.92
N THR A 387 -3.33 -30.26 7.38
CA THR A 387 -2.59 -31.27 8.17
C THR A 387 -1.45 -31.86 7.35
N LYS A 388 -1.72 -32.27 6.11
CA LYS A 388 -0.68 -32.80 5.21
C LYS A 388 0.42 -31.78 4.94
N GLU A 389 0.06 -30.52 4.69
CA GLU A 389 1.01 -29.42 4.47
C GLU A 389 1.88 -29.17 5.70
N TYR A 390 1.27 -29.12 6.89
CA TYR A 390 2.00 -28.98 8.15
C TYR A 390 2.99 -30.12 8.37
N ARG A 391 2.57 -31.38 8.16
CA ARG A 391 3.46 -32.55 8.29
C ARG A 391 4.61 -32.50 7.29
N ALA A 392 4.36 -32.08 6.05
CA ALA A 392 5.41 -31.94 5.04
C ALA A 392 6.41 -30.82 5.40
N THR A 393 5.97 -29.81 6.14
CA THR A 393 6.76 -28.63 6.53
C THR A 393 7.17 -28.59 8.00
N GLU A 394 7.00 -29.69 8.71
CA GLU A 394 7.34 -29.79 10.13
C GLU A 394 8.85 -29.58 10.35
N THR A 395 9.20 -28.72 11.30
CA THR A 395 10.58 -28.42 11.71
C THR A 395 10.86 -28.85 13.14
N HIS A 396 9.82 -28.83 13.98
CA HIS A 396 9.80 -29.33 15.36
C HIS A 396 8.35 -29.62 15.76
N VAL A 397 8.16 -30.39 16.82
CA VAL A 397 6.83 -30.76 17.33
C VAL A 397 6.23 -29.57 18.09
N ILE A 398 5.05 -29.13 17.66
CA ILE A 398 4.27 -28.09 18.35
C ILE A 398 3.08 -28.76 19.04
N PRO A 399 3.08 -28.90 20.38
CA PRO A 399 2.04 -29.66 21.09
C PRO A 399 0.61 -29.20 20.82
N ALA A 400 0.40 -27.90 20.61
CA ALA A 400 -0.92 -27.38 20.27
C ALA A 400 -1.40 -27.81 18.87
N MET A 401 -0.50 -27.90 17.88
CA MET A 401 -0.83 -28.40 16.55
C MET A 401 -1.21 -29.87 16.59
N GLU A 402 -0.48 -30.69 17.36
CA GLU A 402 -0.81 -32.11 17.54
C GLU A 402 -2.23 -32.30 18.07
N ARG A 403 -2.59 -31.54 19.12
CA ARG A 403 -3.95 -31.58 19.68
C ARG A 403 -5.01 -31.09 18.69
N LEU A 404 -4.72 -30.06 17.89
CA LEU A 404 -5.65 -29.56 16.88
C LEU A 404 -5.87 -30.57 15.75
N ILE A 405 -4.82 -31.27 15.31
CA ILE A 405 -4.88 -32.32 14.27
C ILE A 405 -5.80 -33.46 14.72
N GLU A 406 -5.78 -33.81 16.01
CA GLU A 406 -6.69 -34.81 16.57
C GLU A 406 -8.10 -34.27 16.81
N TRP A 407 -8.23 -33.02 17.27
CA TRP A 407 -9.50 -32.44 17.70
C TRP A 407 -10.40 -32.01 16.55
N LEU A 408 -9.86 -31.33 15.52
CA LEU A 408 -10.64 -30.76 14.42
C LEU A 408 -11.51 -31.82 13.69
N PRO A 409 -11.01 -33.03 13.36
CA PRO A 409 -11.81 -34.06 12.71
C PRO A 409 -13.02 -34.55 13.51
N LEU A 410 -13.00 -34.37 14.84
CA LEU A 410 -14.05 -34.84 15.74
C LEU A 410 -15.15 -33.80 15.99
N HIS A 411 -14.96 -32.56 15.52
CA HIS A 411 -15.82 -31.41 15.88
C HIS A 411 -16.31 -30.63 14.65
N PHE A 412 -16.36 -31.28 13.48
CA PHE A 412 -16.85 -30.61 12.27
C PHE A 412 -18.28 -30.07 12.44
N PRO A 413 -18.59 -28.90 11.87
CA PRO A 413 -19.96 -28.39 11.83
C PRO A 413 -20.93 -29.38 11.17
N GLU A 414 -22.10 -29.58 11.77
CA GLU A 414 -23.13 -30.51 11.25
C GLU A 414 -23.68 -30.08 9.88
N SER A 415 -23.74 -28.77 9.63
CA SER A 415 -24.23 -28.21 8.37
C SER A 415 -23.25 -27.20 7.80
N GLN A 416 -23.16 -27.15 6.48
CA GLN A 416 -22.32 -26.21 5.74
C GLN A 416 -23.13 -25.62 4.59
N LYS A 417 -23.01 -24.31 4.41
CA LYS A 417 -23.52 -23.64 3.21
C LYS A 417 -22.41 -23.60 2.17
N MET A 418 -22.76 -23.82 0.92
CA MET A 418 -21.80 -23.74 -0.18
C MET A 418 -21.92 -22.38 -0.86
N THR A 419 -20.88 -21.56 -0.72
CA THR A 419 -20.80 -20.23 -1.32
C THR A 419 -19.41 -20.04 -1.95
N VAL A 420 -19.23 -18.99 -2.75
CA VAL A 420 -17.86 -18.56 -3.10
C VAL A 420 -17.19 -18.10 -1.81
N VAL A 421 -16.04 -18.69 -1.49
CA VAL A 421 -15.14 -18.21 -0.43
C VAL A 421 -13.91 -17.62 -1.11
N HIS A 422 -13.53 -16.42 -0.67
CA HIS A 422 -12.32 -15.73 -1.08
C HIS A 422 -11.07 -16.47 -0.59
N GLY A 423 -11.10 -17.01 0.64
CA GLY A 423 -10.04 -17.82 1.24
C GLY A 423 -8.91 -17.01 1.90
N ASP A 424 -8.78 -15.72 1.55
CA ASP A 424 -7.80 -14.79 2.09
C ASP A 424 -8.34 -13.36 2.31
N PHE A 425 -9.58 -13.24 2.78
CA PHE A 425 -10.29 -11.94 2.82
C PHE A 425 -9.79 -11.05 3.97
N ARG A 426 -9.09 -9.97 3.64
CA ARG A 426 -8.40 -9.08 4.59
C ARG A 426 -8.45 -7.62 4.13
N MET A 427 -8.20 -6.69 5.05
CA MET A 427 -8.22 -5.24 4.79
C MET A 427 -7.23 -4.82 3.69
N ASP A 428 -6.05 -5.43 3.67
CA ASP A 428 -4.98 -5.15 2.70
C ASP A 428 -5.26 -5.73 1.29
N ASN A 429 -6.35 -6.49 1.14
CA ASN A 429 -6.85 -6.98 -0.14
C ASN A 429 -8.04 -6.14 -0.67
N LEU A 430 -8.37 -5.02 -0.03
CA LEU A 430 -9.48 -4.17 -0.43
C LEU A 430 -8.98 -2.81 -0.93
N VAL A 431 -9.48 -2.41 -2.10
CA VAL A 431 -9.28 -1.08 -2.65
C VAL A 431 -10.48 -0.23 -2.28
N PHE A 432 -10.27 0.78 -1.45
CA PHE A 432 -11.30 1.73 -1.02
C PHE A 432 -11.33 2.98 -1.89
N HIS A 433 -12.51 3.57 -1.99
CA HIS A 433 -12.66 4.90 -2.56
C HIS A 433 -11.89 5.92 -1.71
N PRO A 434 -11.14 6.88 -2.31
CA PRO A 434 -10.37 7.89 -1.57
C PRO A 434 -11.16 8.66 -0.51
N ASP A 435 -12.35 9.13 -0.87
CA ASP A 435 -13.13 10.03 0.00
C ASP A 435 -14.35 9.38 0.66
N ARG A 436 -14.60 8.09 0.39
CA ARG A 436 -15.86 7.42 0.79
C ARG A 436 -15.55 6.05 1.40
N PRO A 437 -16.28 5.61 2.44
CA PRO A 437 -16.14 4.27 3.01
C PRO A 437 -16.81 3.24 2.09
N GLU A 438 -16.29 3.08 0.87
CA GLU A 438 -16.81 2.20 -0.16
C GLU A 438 -15.65 1.37 -0.73
N VAL A 439 -15.86 0.06 -0.85
CA VAL A 439 -14.89 -0.84 -1.47
C VAL A 439 -15.14 -0.86 -2.99
N LEU A 440 -14.16 -0.38 -3.74
CA LEU A 440 -14.16 -0.35 -5.20
C LEU A 440 -13.75 -1.69 -5.80
N ALA A 441 -12.83 -2.41 -5.18
CA ALA A 441 -12.35 -3.70 -5.68
C ALA A 441 -11.83 -4.61 -4.56
N ILE A 442 -12.15 -5.90 -4.66
CA ILE A 442 -11.57 -6.98 -3.84
C ILE A 442 -10.48 -7.66 -4.67
N LEU A 443 -9.28 -7.71 -4.11
CA LEU A 443 -8.08 -8.33 -4.69
C LEU A 443 -7.79 -9.67 -3.98
N GLY A 444 -6.86 -10.47 -4.51
CA GLY A 444 -6.33 -11.62 -3.75
C GLY A 444 -7.02 -12.97 -3.99
N TRP A 445 -7.73 -13.15 -5.10
CA TRP A 445 -8.56 -14.32 -5.43
C TRP A 445 -7.82 -15.66 -5.68
N LYS A 446 -6.50 -15.74 -5.42
CA LYS A 446 -5.68 -16.93 -5.70
C LYS A 446 -6.13 -18.17 -4.91
N LEU A 447 -6.70 -17.97 -3.71
CA LEU A 447 -7.16 -19.05 -2.82
C LEU A 447 -8.67 -19.31 -2.93
N SER A 448 -9.37 -18.62 -3.83
CA SER A 448 -10.82 -18.63 -3.89
C SER A 448 -11.41 -19.97 -4.32
N THR A 449 -12.39 -20.49 -3.60
CA THR A 449 -13.01 -21.80 -3.89
C THR A 449 -14.49 -21.79 -3.51
N LEU A 450 -15.17 -22.93 -3.63
CA LEU A 450 -16.50 -23.11 -3.05
C LEU A 450 -16.39 -23.73 -1.66
N GLY A 451 -16.97 -23.08 -0.67
CA GLY A 451 -16.84 -23.50 0.72
C GLY A 451 -17.81 -22.82 1.67
N ASP A 452 -17.60 -23.07 2.96
CA ASP A 452 -18.40 -22.51 4.03
C ASP A 452 -18.04 -21.02 4.25
N PRO A 453 -18.99 -20.09 4.08
CA PRO A 453 -18.74 -18.65 4.22
C PRO A 453 -18.25 -18.24 5.60
N ILE A 454 -18.58 -19.02 6.65
CA ILE A 454 -18.16 -18.70 8.02
C ILE A 454 -16.64 -18.83 8.17
N SER A 455 -16.00 -19.71 7.38
CA SER A 455 -14.54 -19.84 7.39
C SER A 455 -13.84 -18.54 6.96
N ASP A 456 -14.40 -17.82 5.99
CA ASP A 456 -13.87 -16.53 5.54
C ASP A 456 -14.11 -15.42 6.56
N LEU A 457 -15.28 -15.42 7.21
CA LEU A 457 -15.57 -14.50 8.31
C LEU A 457 -14.59 -14.72 9.48
N ALA A 458 -14.36 -15.96 9.87
CA ALA A 458 -13.41 -16.30 10.94
C ALA A 458 -11.97 -15.91 10.57
N ASN A 459 -11.55 -16.17 9.33
CA ASN A 459 -10.25 -15.72 8.82
C ASN A 459 -10.10 -14.19 8.92
N ASN A 460 -11.12 -13.45 8.51
CA ASN A 460 -11.12 -11.99 8.59
C ASN A 460 -11.07 -11.48 10.04
N CYS A 461 -11.74 -12.18 10.97
CA CYS A 461 -11.73 -11.86 12.40
C CYS A 461 -10.41 -12.20 13.12
N MET A 462 -9.46 -12.92 12.49
CA MET A 462 -8.19 -13.25 13.14
C MET A 462 -7.42 -12.01 13.61
N ALA A 463 -7.49 -10.90 12.85
CA ALA A 463 -6.83 -9.65 13.17
C ALA A 463 -7.13 -9.15 14.60
N TYR A 464 -8.34 -9.38 15.13
CA TYR A 464 -8.72 -8.95 16.47
C TYR A 464 -7.94 -9.64 17.61
N PHE A 465 -7.35 -10.81 17.34
CA PHE A 465 -6.67 -11.61 18.36
C PHE A 465 -5.15 -11.69 18.14
N LEU A 466 -4.64 -11.11 17.05
CA LEU A 466 -3.21 -11.03 16.77
C LEU A 466 -2.61 -9.71 17.31
N PRO A 467 -1.32 -9.70 17.70
CA PRO A 467 -0.63 -8.48 18.11
C PRO A 467 -0.55 -7.42 17.00
N PRO A 468 -0.54 -6.10 17.31
CA PRO A 468 -0.43 -5.03 16.30
C PRO A 468 0.78 -5.15 15.39
N HIS A 469 1.93 -5.52 15.94
CA HIS A 469 3.18 -5.65 15.19
C HIS A 469 3.49 -7.08 14.75
N PHE A 470 2.48 -7.95 14.65
CA PHE A 470 2.69 -9.32 14.16
C PHE A 470 3.11 -9.31 12.68
N ASN A 471 4.17 -10.05 12.35
CA ASN A 471 4.87 -9.92 11.07
C ASN A 471 4.04 -10.38 9.87
N ALA A 472 3.24 -11.44 10.04
CA ALA A 472 2.45 -12.00 8.94
C ALA A 472 1.12 -11.28 8.71
N LEU A 473 0.51 -10.74 9.77
CA LEU A 473 -0.80 -10.09 9.71
C LEU A 473 -0.93 -9.10 10.86
N ARG A 474 -1.07 -7.81 10.55
CA ARG A 474 -1.27 -6.75 11.55
C ARG A 474 -2.56 -7.01 12.33
N GLY A 475 -2.48 -6.96 13.66
CA GLY A 475 -3.61 -7.24 14.53
C GLY A 475 -4.07 -6.07 15.39
N LEU A 476 -5.05 -6.33 16.26
CA LEU A 476 -5.69 -5.36 17.14
C LEU A 476 -5.73 -5.84 18.60
N ARG A 477 -5.03 -6.92 18.93
CA ARG A 477 -5.03 -7.45 20.29
C ARG A 477 -4.52 -6.39 21.25
N GLN A 478 -5.26 -6.18 22.34
CA GLN A 478 -4.99 -5.18 23.38
C GLN A 478 -5.10 -3.71 22.93
N CYS A 479 -5.58 -3.43 21.72
CA CYS A 479 -5.97 -2.08 21.34
C CYS A 479 -7.30 -1.69 22.02
N ASP A 480 -7.43 -0.42 22.39
CA ASP A 480 -8.72 0.14 22.84
C ASP A 480 -9.62 0.39 21.62
N LEU A 481 -10.37 -0.63 21.21
CA LEU A 481 -11.25 -0.58 20.03
C LEU A 481 -12.31 0.51 20.15
N GLY A 482 -12.80 0.79 21.37
CA GLY A 482 -13.80 1.81 21.64
C GLY A 482 -13.26 3.21 21.38
N CYS A 483 -12.08 3.53 21.93
CA CYS A 483 -11.40 4.80 21.66
C CYS A 483 -11.00 4.93 20.18
N LEU A 484 -10.63 3.82 19.54
CA LEU A 484 -10.31 3.83 18.12
C LEU A 484 -11.55 4.00 17.23
N GLY A 485 -12.76 3.67 17.69
CA GLY A 485 -13.94 3.60 16.83
C GLY A 485 -13.93 2.39 15.88
N VAL A 486 -13.16 1.36 16.20
CA VAL A 486 -13.11 0.08 15.47
C VAL A 486 -14.13 -0.86 16.13
N PRO A 487 -14.99 -1.57 15.37
CA PRO A 487 -15.93 -2.51 15.96
C PRO A 487 -15.21 -3.67 16.64
N THR A 488 -15.84 -4.27 17.65
CA THR A 488 -15.32 -5.54 18.19
C THR A 488 -15.51 -6.69 17.19
N ALA A 489 -14.78 -7.80 17.37
CA ALA A 489 -14.99 -9.01 16.53
C ALA A 489 -16.46 -9.48 16.56
N GLU A 490 -17.12 -9.37 17.72
CA GLU A 490 -18.54 -9.69 17.90
C GLU A 490 -19.42 -8.74 17.07
N GLU A 491 -19.25 -7.42 17.22
CA GLU A 491 -20.01 -6.41 16.47
C GLU A 491 -19.80 -6.55 14.95
N TYR A 492 -18.57 -6.78 14.51
CA TYR A 492 -18.24 -6.98 13.10
C TYR A 492 -18.90 -8.25 12.55
N SER A 493 -18.88 -9.35 13.32
CA SER A 493 -19.58 -10.59 12.93
C SER A 493 -21.10 -10.37 12.82
N GLN A 494 -21.68 -9.55 13.71
CA GLN A 494 -23.10 -9.18 13.68
C GLN A 494 -23.44 -8.32 12.46
N MET A 495 -22.59 -7.36 12.09
CA MET A 495 -22.76 -6.56 10.86
C MET A 495 -22.84 -7.48 9.63
N TYR A 496 -21.87 -8.39 9.48
CA TYR A 496 -21.87 -9.37 8.39
C TYR A 496 -23.13 -10.26 8.40
N CYS A 497 -23.51 -10.80 9.56
CA CYS A 497 -24.68 -11.65 9.71
C CYS A 497 -25.98 -10.90 9.34
N GLY A 498 -26.09 -9.64 9.75
CA GLY A 498 -27.18 -8.74 9.40
C GLY A 498 -27.29 -8.52 7.88
N HIS A 499 -26.17 -8.29 7.19
CA HIS A 499 -26.16 -8.17 5.73
C HIS A 499 -26.55 -9.46 5.00
N ARG A 500 -26.26 -10.62 5.61
CA ARG A 500 -26.63 -11.93 5.07
C ARG A 500 -28.05 -12.38 5.42
N GLY A 501 -28.71 -11.73 6.37
CA GLY A 501 -29.97 -12.19 6.94
C GLY A 501 -29.85 -13.56 7.62
N VAL A 502 -28.70 -13.86 8.24
CA VAL A 502 -28.45 -15.11 8.97
C VAL A 502 -28.09 -14.83 10.41
N GLU A 503 -28.28 -15.82 11.28
CA GLU A 503 -27.79 -15.74 12.65
C GLU A 503 -26.30 -16.11 12.74
N ARG A 504 -25.66 -15.65 13.82
CA ARG A 504 -24.26 -15.99 14.10
C ARG A 504 -24.16 -17.49 14.43
N PRO A 505 -23.19 -18.22 13.87
CA PRO A 505 -23.03 -19.65 14.15
C PRO A 505 -22.73 -19.89 15.62
N GLU A 506 -23.42 -20.87 16.22
CA GLU A 506 -23.20 -21.25 17.63
C GLU A 506 -21.78 -21.81 17.87
N ASN A 507 -21.25 -22.55 16.89
CA ASN A 507 -19.92 -23.14 16.90
C ASN A 507 -18.82 -22.17 16.40
N TRP A 508 -18.99 -20.86 16.67
CA TRP A 508 -18.05 -19.82 16.24
C TRP A 508 -16.59 -20.12 16.64
N ASN A 509 -16.37 -20.68 17.84
CA ASN A 509 -15.02 -20.98 18.32
C ASN A 509 -14.35 -22.10 17.50
N PHE A 510 -15.11 -23.05 16.94
CA PHE A 510 -14.58 -24.04 16.00
C PHE A 510 -13.96 -23.35 14.78
N TYR A 511 -14.68 -22.40 14.17
CA TYR A 511 -14.19 -21.70 12.98
C TYR A 511 -12.97 -20.83 13.28
N MET A 512 -12.92 -20.19 14.45
CA MET A 512 -11.72 -19.46 14.89
C MET A 512 -10.53 -20.39 15.13
N ALA A 513 -10.74 -21.55 15.78
CA ALA A 513 -9.70 -22.56 15.96
C ALA A 513 -9.16 -23.06 14.61
N PHE A 514 -10.07 -23.33 13.67
CA PHE A 514 -9.73 -23.74 12.30
C PHE A 514 -8.96 -22.65 11.53
N ALA A 515 -9.37 -21.39 11.63
CA ALA A 515 -8.68 -20.26 10.99
C ALA A 515 -7.23 -20.11 11.51
N PHE A 516 -7.04 -20.14 12.84
CA PHE A 516 -5.70 -20.07 13.42
C PHE A 516 -4.87 -21.33 13.15
N PHE A 517 -5.47 -22.52 13.09
CA PHE A 517 -4.79 -23.74 12.65
C PHE A 517 -4.20 -23.59 11.25
N ARG A 518 -4.97 -23.05 10.30
CA ARG A 518 -4.50 -22.75 8.94
C ARG A 518 -3.36 -21.74 8.92
N LEU A 519 -3.47 -20.68 9.74
CA LEU A 519 -2.42 -19.67 9.85
C LEU A 519 -1.13 -20.27 10.43
N ALA A 520 -1.21 -21.10 11.47
CA ALA A 520 -0.05 -21.78 12.05
C ALA A 520 0.63 -22.70 11.01
N ALA A 521 -0.14 -23.53 10.29
CA ALA A 521 0.40 -24.36 9.22
C ALA A 521 1.10 -23.53 8.12
N THR A 522 0.54 -22.36 7.77
CA THR A 522 1.14 -21.45 6.80
C THR A 522 2.46 -20.86 7.30
N LEU A 523 2.50 -20.37 8.55
CA LEU A 523 3.71 -19.80 9.15
C LEU A 523 4.84 -20.82 9.27
N GLN A 524 4.49 -22.06 9.55
CA GLN A 524 5.41 -23.20 9.58
C GLN A 524 6.04 -23.46 8.22
N GLY A 525 5.23 -23.47 7.15
CA GLY A 525 5.71 -23.60 5.77
C GLY A 525 6.68 -22.47 5.40
N LEU A 526 6.29 -21.22 5.63
CA LEU A 526 7.14 -20.05 5.38
C LEU A 526 8.47 -20.13 6.12
N HIS A 527 8.44 -20.59 7.39
CA HIS A 527 9.64 -20.72 8.19
C HIS A 527 10.58 -21.78 7.60
N LYS A 528 10.06 -22.93 7.18
CA LYS A 528 10.85 -23.99 6.54
C LYS A 528 11.46 -23.53 5.21
N HIS A 529 10.70 -22.83 4.38
CA HIS A 529 11.23 -22.26 3.12
C HIS A 529 12.30 -21.20 3.38
N SER A 530 12.16 -20.41 4.45
CA SER A 530 13.20 -19.46 4.84
C SER A 530 14.49 -20.15 5.30
N LEU A 531 14.39 -21.25 6.04
CA LEU A 531 15.56 -22.08 6.40
C LEU A 531 16.26 -22.68 5.16
N ALA A 532 15.50 -22.99 4.11
CA ALA A 532 16.02 -23.47 2.83
C ALA A 532 16.60 -22.34 1.94
N GLY A 533 16.47 -21.07 2.35
CA GLY A 533 16.91 -19.91 1.56
C GLY A 533 15.99 -19.56 0.38
N GLU A 534 14.79 -20.14 0.32
CA GLU A 534 13.84 -19.96 -0.79
C GLU A 534 12.95 -18.71 -0.62
N GLU A 535 12.69 -18.31 0.64
CA GLU A 535 11.90 -17.13 0.96
C GLU A 535 12.56 -16.24 2.04
N PRO A 536 12.29 -14.92 2.05
CA PRO A 536 12.81 -14.04 3.08
C PRO A 536 12.23 -14.41 4.45
N ASN A 537 12.99 -14.15 5.51
CA ASN A 537 12.61 -14.53 6.87
C ASN A 537 11.46 -13.65 7.40
N HIS A 538 10.23 -14.09 7.13
CA HIS A 538 8.99 -13.40 7.50
C HIS A 538 8.23 -14.06 8.67
N SER A 539 8.66 -15.25 9.11
CA SER A 539 8.04 -15.97 10.23
C SER A 539 9.07 -16.62 11.14
N SER A 540 8.84 -16.54 12.45
CA SER A 540 9.63 -17.26 13.46
C SER A 540 8.88 -18.49 13.98
N PRO A 541 9.59 -19.52 14.49
CA PRO A 541 8.95 -20.66 15.16
C PRO A 541 8.02 -20.22 16.30
N LYS A 542 8.42 -19.15 17.01
CA LYS A 542 7.63 -18.57 18.11
C LYS A 542 6.29 -18.02 17.62
N ASP A 543 6.23 -17.46 16.42
CA ASP A 543 4.98 -16.97 15.83
C ASP A 543 4.04 -18.14 15.52
N THR A 544 4.58 -19.24 14.96
CA THR A 544 3.82 -20.46 14.71
C THR A 544 3.26 -21.05 16.00
N GLU A 545 4.10 -21.20 17.04
CA GLU A 545 3.68 -21.71 18.35
C GLU A 545 2.62 -20.82 19.00
N PHE A 546 2.80 -19.50 18.95
CA PHE A 546 1.83 -18.54 19.47
C PHE A 546 0.46 -18.70 18.81
N VAL A 547 0.43 -18.77 17.48
CA VAL A 547 -0.82 -18.94 16.72
C VAL A 547 -1.45 -20.31 16.98
N ALA A 548 -0.66 -21.38 17.06
CA ALA A 548 -1.16 -22.72 17.37
C ALA A 548 -1.77 -22.80 18.78
N ASN A 549 -1.15 -22.15 19.78
CA ASN A 549 -1.72 -22.07 21.12
C ASN A 549 -3.03 -21.27 21.13
N LEU A 550 -3.10 -20.16 20.39
CA LEU A 550 -4.35 -19.39 20.25
C LEU A 550 -5.46 -20.22 19.59
N ALA A 551 -5.15 -20.99 18.55
CA ALA A 551 -6.09 -21.93 17.94
C ALA A 551 -6.62 -22.95 18.95
N TRP A 552 -5.72 -23.51 19.78
CA TRP A 552 -6.09 -24.48 20.81
C TRP A 552 -6.95 -23.86 21.92
N ASP A 553 -6.72 -22.61 22.31
CA ASP A 553 -7.56 -21.90 23.28
C ASP A 553 -9.02 -21.77 22.79
N PHE A 554 -9.22 -21.53 21.49
CA PHE A 554 -10.55 -21.53 20.88
C PHE A 554 -11.17 -22.93 20.84
N ALA A 555 -10.38 -23.96 20.52
CA ALA A 555 -10.85 -25.35 20.54
C ALA A 555 -11.32 -25.77 21.95
N ILE A 556 -10.59 -25.39 23.00
CA ILE A 556 -10.99 -25.63 24.39
C ILE A 556 -12.32 -24.94 24.71
N LYS A 557 -12.48 -23.67 24.35
CA LYS A 557 -13.74 -22.92 24.57
C LYS A 557 -14.93 -23.57 23.87
N GLU A 558 -14.72 -24.11 22.67
CA GLU A 558 -15.74 -24.87 21.96
C GLU A 558 -16.08 -26.18 22.69
N GLY A 559 -15.06 -26.89 23.20
CA GLY A 559 -15.26 -28.09 24.01
C GLY A 559 -16.12 -27.85 25.25
N PHE A 560 -15.91 -26.71 25.95
CA PHE A 560 -16.77 -26.31 27.07
C PHE A 560 -18.22 -26.04 26.63
N ARG A 561 -18.43 -25.33 25.51
CA ARG A 561 -19.77 -25.10 24.96
C ARG A 561 -20.50 -26.42 24.67
N VAL A 562 -19.82 -27.35 24.00
CA VAL A 562 -20.39 -28.68 23.68
C VAL A 562 -20.72 -29.43 24.97
N PHE A 563 -19.83 -29.43 25.96
CA PHE A 563 -20.08 -30.06 27.26
C PHE A 563 -21.29 -29.46 27.98
N ASP A 564 -21.40 -28.13 28.04
CA ASP A 564 -22.51 -27.42 28.69
C ASP A 564 -23.85 -27.64 27.99
N SER A 565 -23.84 -27.94 26.69
CA SER A 565 -25.05 -28.24 25.90
C SER A 565 -25.56 -29.68 26.04
N LEU A 566 -24.78 -30.58 26.67
CA LEU A 566 -25.21 -31.96 26.90
C LEU A 566 -26.32 -32.01 27.98
N PRO A 567 -27.42 -32.76 27.76
CA PRO A 567 -28.46 -32.92 28.77
C PRO A 567 -27.89 -33.48 30.07
N THR A 568 -28.16 -32.82 31.21
CA THR A 568 -27.64 -33.17 32.54
C THR A 568 -28.03 -34.58 33.02
N THR A 569 -28.99 -35.23 32.35
CA THR A 569 -29.43 -36.60 32.60
C THR A 569 -28.62 -37.65 31.83
N LYS A 570 -27.36 -37.86 32.24
CA LYS A 570 -26.67 -39.18 32.16
C LYS A 570 -25.33 -39.27 32.92
N LEU A 571 -25.12 -38.43 33.93
CA LEU A 571 -23.92 -38.49 34.80
C LEU A 571 -24.18 -39.02 36.23
N LEU A 572 -25.34 -39.63 36.49
CA LEU A 572 -25.63 -40.28 37.77
C LEU A 572 -26.18 -41.70 37.57
N ALA A 573 -25.28 -42.68 37.45
CA ALA A 573 -25.40 -44.03 38.02
C ALA A 573 -24.26 -44.97 37.55
N ARG A 574 -23.02 -44.67 37.92
CA ARG A 574 -22.10 -45.77 38.27
C ARG A 574 -22.15 -45.93 39.78
N ARG A 575 -23.04 -46.81 40.24
CA ARG A 575 -23.00 -47.30 41.63
C ARG A 575 -21.62 -47.91 41.83
N TYR A 576 -20.87 -47.36 42.79
CA TYR A 576 -19.73 -48.04 43.38
C TYR A 576 -20.23 -49.37 43.96
N SER A 577 -19.95 -50.49 43.29
CA SER A 577 -19.98 -51.80 43.91
C SER A 577 -18.57 -52.09 44.43
N THR A 578 -18.32 -51.73 45.68
CA THR A 578 -17.26 -52.32 46.48
C THR A 578 -17.53 -53.81 46.62
N TRP A 579 -16.69 -54.65 46.02
CA TRP A 579 -16.50 -56.02 46.47
C TRP A 579 -14.99 -56.23 46.62
N ALA A 580 -14.56 -56.16 47.87
CA ALA A 580 -13.37 -56.83 48.35
C ALA A 580 -13.82 -58.16 48.96
N TRP A 581 -13.23 -59.26 48.50
CA TRP A 581 -12.67 -60.37 49.29
C TRP A 581 -11.71 -61.14 48.38
#